data_AF-F7JQZ8-F1
#
_entry.id   AF-F7JQZ8-F1
#
_cell.length_a   1.000
_cell.length_b   1.000
_cell.length_c   1.000
_cell.angle_alpha   90.00
_cell.angle_beta   90.00
_cell.angle_gamma   90.00
#
_symmetry.space_group_name_H-M   'P 1'
#
loop_
_entity.id
_entity.type
_entity.pdbx_description
1 polymer ?
#
loop_
_entity_poly.entity_id
_entity_poly.type
_entity_poly.pdbx_seq_one_letter_code
_entity_poly.pdbx_strand_id
1 'polypeptide(L)'
;MRKIIADTHAHTIVSGHAYSTIREMASAAKRRGIQVQALTEHAPKMPGTCGLYYFQNLDVIPREMDGVRMLFGAELNIMDPEGNVDLPERVCEELDLAIASMHIPCFGEGRSEDEVMRAYEAVMKKPYVKIIGHPDDSRFPTDYERLVKMAKETGTLLELNNSSLRPASFRVGTRENLLTMLDLCRQYDVAVTTGSDAHVDVDAGNFCYVSELLEYCNFPEDLVVTTDPEQLKRYLQIDL
;
A
#
# COMPACT_ATOMS: atom_id res chain seq x y z
N MET A 1 -0.21 -22.67 1.70
CA MET A 1 -0.84 -21.34 1.67
C MET A 1 -0.92 -20.74 3.04
N ARG A 2 -0.11 -19.69 3.16
CA ARG A 2 -0.02 -18.76 4.26
C ARG A 2 -1.33 -18.00 4.48
N LYS A 3 -1.73 -17.74 5.73
CA LYS A 3 -2.96 -16.99 6.00
C LYS A 3 -2.66 -15.49 6.09
N ILE A 4 -2.95 -14.75 5.02
CA ILE A 4 -2.99 -13.29 5.05
C ILE A 4 -4.28 -12.87 5.77
N ILE A 5 -4.14 -12.08 6.83
CA ILE A 5 -5.25 -11.64 7.70
C ILE A 5 -5.61 -10.18 7.50
N ALA A 6 -4.77 -9.40 6.81
CA ALA A 6 -5.00 -7.98 6.57
C ALA A 6 -4.86 -7.61 5.09
N ASP A 7 -5.71 -6.68 4.66
CA ASP A 7 -5.62 -6.01 3.38
C ASP A 7 -5.34 -4.53 3.62
N THR A 8 -4.10 -4.10 3.38
CA THR A 8 -3.67 -2.73 3.72
C THR A 8 -3.96 -1.70 2.65
N HIS A 9 -4.47 -2.10 1.48
CA HIS A 9 -4.63 -1.20 0.34
C HIS A 9 -5.83 -1.61 -0.51
N ALA A 10 -6.88 -0.77 -0.50
CA ALA A 10 -8.06 -0.93 -1.35
C ALA A 10 -8.81 0.42 -1.46
N HIS A 11 -9.66 0.54 -2.49
CA HIS A 11 -10.36 1.76 -2.85
C HIS A 11 -11.87 1.55 -2.93
N THR A 12 -12.63 2.62 -2.68
CA THR A 12 -14.08 2.65 -2.84
C THR A 12 -14.49 3.60 -3.95
N ILE A 13 -15.80 3.64 -4.24
CA ILE A 13 -16.43 4.46 -5.28
C ILE A 13 -16.05 5.96 -5.25
N VAL A 14 -15.49 6.47 -4.15
CA VAL A 14 -15.02 7.86 -4.08
C VAL A 14 -13.70 8.10 -4.82
N SER A 15 -12.89 7.06 -5.01
CA SER A 15 -11.83 7.04 -6.01
C SER A 15 -12.50 6.77 -7.36
N GLY A 16 -12.70 7.78 -8.22
CA GLY A 16 -13.64 7.75 -9.35
C GLY A 16 -13.46 6.66 -10.44
N HIS A 17 -12.53 5.74 -10.27
CA HIS A 17 -12.35 4.53 -11.09
C HIS A 17 -12.46 3.22 -10.28
N ALA A 18 -12.98 3.29 -9.06
CA ALA A 18 -13.42 2.18 -8.24
C ALA A 18 -14.96 2.15 -8.15
N TYR A 19 -15.52 1.00 -7.77
CA TYR A 19 -16.92 0.67 -8.06
C TYR A 19 -17.73 0.19 -6.86
N SER A 20 -17.13 0.10 -5.68
CA SER A 20 -17.76 -0.47 -4.49
C SER A 20 -17.79 0.51 -3.33
N THR A 21 -18.82 0.43 -2.50
CA THR A 21 -18.97 1.22 -1.27
C THR A 21 -18.15 0.62 -0.12
N ILE A 22 -17.91 1.40 0.94
CA ILE A 22 -17.24 0.94 2.17
C ILE A 22 -17.85 -0.38 2.71
N ARG A 23 -19.19 -0.49 2.71
CA ARG A 23 -19.88 -1.68 3.23
C ARG A 23 -19.70 -2.90 2.32
N GLU A 24 -19.70 -2.71 1.01
CA GLU A 24 -19.44 -3.81 0.06
C GLU A 24 -18.01 -4.33 0.21
N MET A 25 -17.03 -3.43 0.35
CA MET A 25 -15.64 -3.79 0.60
C MET A 25 -15.46 -4.57 1.91
N ALA A 26 -16.04 -4.10 3.02
CA ALA A 26 -16.00 -4.79 4.31
C ALA A 26 -16.65 -6.18 4.24
N SER A 27 -17.78 -6.30 3.55
CA SER A 27 -18.47 -7.58 3.35
C SER A 27 -17.63 -8.55 2.52
N ALA A 28 -16.92 -8.07 1.50
CA ALA A 28 -16.00 -8.90 0.72
C ALA A 28 -14.78 -9.36 1.53
N ALA A 29 -14.18 -8.46 2.32
CA ALA A 29 -13.09 -8.79 3.24
C ALA A 29 -13.50 -9.93 4.19
N LYS A 30 -14.68 -9.83 4.81
CA LYS A 30 -15.25 -10.90 5.65
C LYS A 30 -15.34 -12.22 4.90
N ARG A 31 -15.91 -12.23 3.69
CA ARG A 31 -16.06 -13.46 2.87
C ARG A 31 -14.71 -14.11 2.53
N ARG A 32 -13.64 -13.32 2.45
CA ARG A 32 -12.27 -13.79 2.23
C ARG A 32 -11.52 -14.15 3.51
N GLY A 33 -12.12 -13.97 4.69
CA GLY A 33 -11.49 -14.27 5.98
C GLY A 33 -10.45 -13.23 6.42
N ILE A 34 -10.48 -12.03 5.82
CA ILE A 34 -9.68 -10.88 6.24
C ILE A 34 -10.25 -10.34 7.56
N GLN A 35 -9.35 -10.10 8.51
CA GLN A 35 -9.66 -9.60 9.85
C GLN A 35 -9.52 -8.08 9.94
N VAL A 36 -8.60 -7.50 9.15
CA VAL A 36 -8.33 -6.06 9.10
C VAL A 36 -8.33 -5.60 7.64
N GLN A 37 -9.13 -4.61 7.30
CA GLN A 37 -9.12 -4.01 5.96
C GLN A 37 -8.91 -2.50 6.06
N ALA A 38 -7.93 -1.99 5.32
CA ALA A 38 -7.73 -0.57 5.12
C ALA A 38 -8.37 -0.13 3.80
N LEU A 39 -9.08 1.01 3.85
CA LEU A 39 -9.53 1.73 2.68
C LEU A 39 -8.67 3.00 2.56
N THR A 40 -7.87 3.06 1.51
CA THR A 40 -6.80 4.03 1.31
C THR A 40 -7.04 4.76 0.00
N GLU A 41 -8.04 5.64 0.00
CA GLU A 41 -8.46 6.34 -1.22
C GLU A 41 -7.31 7.18 -1.81
N HIS A 42 -7.31 7.35 -3.13
CA HIS A 42 -6.32 8.22 -3.76
C HIS A 42 -6.46 9.65 -3.27
N ALA A 43 -5.34 10.26 -2.91
CA ALA A 43 -5.26 11.64 -2.48
C ALA A 43 -5.55 12.65 -3.63
N PRO A 44 -5.89 13.92 -3.33
CA PRO A 44 -6.63 14.82 -4.22
C PRO A 44 -6.02 15.16 -5.59
N LYS A 45 -4.74 14.89 -5.84
CA LYS A 45 -4.11 15.16 -7.14
C LYS A 45 -4.34 14.06 -8.16
N MET A 46 -4.80 12.88 -7.74
CA MET A 46 -5.24 11.85 -8.69
C MET A 46 -6.52 12.30 -9.40
N PRO A 47 -6.59 12.27 -10.74
CA PRO A 47 -7.79 12.68 -11.47
C PRO A 47 -9.03 11.87 -11.07
N GLY A 48 -10.12 12.56 -10.73
CA GLY A 48 -11.42 11.94 -10.45
C GLY A 48 -11.60 11.39 -9.03
N THR A 49 -10.67 11.67 -8.10
CA THR A 49 -10.77 11.21 -6.70
C THR A 49 -11.42 12.23 -5.75
N CYS A 50 -11.43 11.89 -4.46
CA CYS A 50 -11.96 12.70 -3.37
C CYS A 50 -11.06 13.89 -2.97
N GLY A 51 -11.69 14.94 -2.44
CA GLY A 51 -11.01 16.14 -1.96
C GLY A 51 -10.62 16.06 -0.47
N LEU A 52 -9.93 17.10 0.02
CA LEU A 52 -9.43 17.19 1.40
C LEU A 52 -10.47 16.85 2.49
N TYR A 53 -11.72 17.29 2.33
CA TYR A 53 -12.77 17.09 3.33
C TYR A 53 -13.21 15.64 3.49
N TYR A 54 -12.97 14.79 2.48
CA TYR A 54 -13.21 13.36 2.63
C TYR A 54 -12.34 12.79 3.75
N PHE A 55 -11.03 13.02 3.68
CA PHE A 55 -10.06 12.52 4.65
C PHE A 55 -10.26 13.09 6.06
N GLN A 56 -10.64 14.36 6.17
CA GLN A 56 -10.91 15.03 7.46
C GLN A 56 -12.17 14.55 8.18
N ASN A 57 -13.04 13.80 7.50
CA ASN A 57 -14.33 13.38 8.03
C ASN A 57 -14.46 11.85 8.09
N LEU A 58 -13.33 11.12 8.03
CA LEU A 58 -13.31 9.65 8.14
C LEU A 58 -13.58 9.15 9.57
N ASP A 59 -13.44 10.02 10.57
CA ASP A 59 -13.67 9.72 11.99
C ASP A 59 -15.12 9.32 12.30
N VAL A 60 -16.09 9.78 11.50
CA VAL A 60 -17.51 9.45 11.67
C VAL A 60 -17.85 8.01 11.29
N ILE A 61 -16.92 7.29 10.64
CA ILE A 61 -17.16 5.96 10.10
C ILE A 61 -16.81 4.89 11.17
N PRO A 62 -17.69 3.90 11.42
CA PRO A 62 -17.39 2.82 12.36
C PRO A 62 -16.10 2.06 12.01
N ARG A 63 -15.25 1.80 13.00
CA ARG A 63 -14.00 1.04 12.86
C ARG A 63 -14.19 -0.48 12.87
N GLU A 64 -15.42 -0.95 12.99
CA GLU A 64 -15.77 -2.36 12.86
C GLU A 64 -17.01 -2.51 11.98
N MET A 65 -16.92 -3.36 10.97
CA MET A 65 -18.03 -3.67 10.07
C MET A 65 -17.99 -5.16 9.73
N ASP A 66 -19.13 -5.85 9.86
CA ASP A 66 -19.24 -7.25 9.44
C ASP A 66 -18.30 -8.25 10.17
N GLY A 67 -17.68 -7.82 11.28
CA GLY A 67 -16.65 -8.57 12.02
C GLY A 67 -15.22 -8.30 11.52
N VAL A 68 -15.04 -7.32 10.63
CA VAL A 68 -13.75 -6.85 10.10
C VAL A 68 -13.41 -5.53 10.77
N ARG A 69 -12.17 -5.40 11.25
CA ARG A 69 -11.59 -4.13 11.70
C ARG A 69 -11.32 -3.26 10.47
N MET A 70 -11.92 -2.08 10.42
CA MET A 70 -11.76 -1.13 9.33
C MET A 70 -10.73 -0.07 9.71
N LEU A 71 -9.75 0.12 8.82
CA LEU A 71 -8.80 1.23 8.86
C LEU A 71 -9.14 2.20 7.72
N PHE A 72 -9.04 3.50 7.99
CA PHE A 72 -9.32 4.54 7.01
C PHE A 72 -8.10 5.43 6.83
N GLY A 73 -7.63 5.48 5.60
CA GLY A 73 -6.35 6.05 5.24
C GLY A 73 -6.35 6.75 3.89
N ALA A 74 -5.14 7.03 3.41
CA ALA A 74 -4.92 7.63 2.11
C ALA A 74 -3.81 6.89 1.37
N GLU A 75 -3.98 6.76 0.07
CA GLU A 75 -2.87 6.56 -0.84
C GLU A 75 -2.44 7.94 -1.38
N LEU A 76 -1.39 8.46 -0.75
CA LEU A 76 -0.75 9.72 -1.10
C LEU A 76 -0.04 9.62 -2.44
N ASN A 77 -0.18 10.65 -3.25
CA ASN A 77 0.60 10.79 -4.48
C ASN A 77 1.95 11.43 -4.15
N ILE A 78 3.05 10.75 -4.45
CA ILE A 78 4.37 11.37 -4.47
C ILE A 78 4.43 12.31 -5.69
N MET A 79 4.68 13.59 -5.43
CA MET A 79 4.53 14.65 -6.43
C MET A 79 5.84 15.00 -7.13
N ASP A 80 6.98 14.87 -6.45
CA ASP A 80 8.28 15.32 -6.93
C ASP A 80 9.45 14.60 -6.23
N PRO A 81 10.69 14.75 -6.75
CA PRO A 81 11.90 14.19 -6.15
C PRO A 81 12.22 14.67 -4.72
N GLU A 82 11.57 15.73 -4.25
CA GLU A 82 11.68 16.24 -2.89
C GLU A 82 10.74 15.51 -1.92
N GLY A 83 9.96 14.54 -2.40
CA GLY A 83 9.04 13.72 -1.61
C GLY A 83 7.81 14.47 -1.15
N ASN A 84 7.43 15.57 -1.82
CA ASN A 84 6.17 16.25 -1.53
C ASN A 84 4.99 15.32 -1.83
N VAL A 85 3.96 15.42 -0.99
CA VAL A 85 2.72 14.63 -1.11
C VAL A 85 1.52 15.58 -1.15
N ASP A 86 0.38 15.08 -1.60
CA ASP A 86 -0.78 15.89 -1.97
C ASP A 86 -1.88 15.97 -0.89
N LEU A 87 -1.56 15.59 0.35
CA LEU A 87 -2.34 15.93 1.54
C LEU A 87 -1.49 16.68 2.57
N PRO A 88 -2.08 17.61 3.35
CA PRO A 88 -1.39 18.25 4.46
C PRO A 88 -0.96 17.23 5.52
N GLU A 89 0.23 17.41 6.08
CA GLU A 89 0.79 16.55 7.15
C GLU A 89 -0.19 16.34 8.31
N ARG A 90 -0.79 17.41 8.84
CA ARG A 90 -1.77 17.32 9.93
C ARG A 90 -2.94 16.37 9.64
N VAL A 91 -3.36 16.25 8.38
CA VAL A 91 -4.44 15.34 8.00
C VAL A 91 -3.90 13.91 7.93
N CYS A 92 -2.70 13.73 7.40
CA CYS A 92 -2.05 12.41 7.34
C CYS A 92 -1.80 11.83 8.75
N GLU A 93 -1.48 12.67 9.73
CA GLU A 93 -1.29 12.25 11.14
C GLU A 93 -2.59 11.81 11.84
N GLU A 94 -3.76 12.24 11.34
CA GLU A 94 -5.08 11.88 11.88
C GLU A 94 -5.65 10.59 11.25
N LEU A 95 -5.06 10.11 10.14
CA LEU A 95 -5.46 8.88 9.45
C LEU A 95 -4.88 7.65 10.15
N ASP A 96 -5.55 6.50 10.00
CA ASP A 96 -5.03 5.23 10.53
C ASP A 96 -3.79 4.75 9.75
N LEU A 97 -3.71 5.13 8.48
CA LEU A 97 -2.70 4.66 7.55
C LEU A 97 -2.48 5.66 6.41
N ALA A 98 -1.22 5.97 6.11
CA ALA A 98 -0.85 6.63 4.86
C ALA A 98 0.13 5.74 4.07
N ILE A 99 -0.28 5.43 2.84
CA ILE A 99 0.56 4.82 1.81
C ILE A 99 1.09 5.96 0.94
N ALA A 100 2.35 5.94 0.54
CA ALA A 100 2.88 6.86 -0.46
C ALA A 100 3.25 6.09 -1.73
N SER A 101 2.70 6.53 -2.86
CA SER A 101 2.79 5.82 -4.14
C SER A 101 3.19 6.77 -5.28
N MET A 102 3.86 6.23 -6.29
CA MET A 102 4.15 6.97 -7.52
C MET A 102 3.08 6.69 -8.57
N HIS A 103 2.50 7.76 -9.10
CA HIS A 103 1.50 7.69 -10.15
C HIS A 103 1.89 8.61 -11.30
N ILE A 104 1.81 8.10 -12.54
CA ILE A 104 2.17 8.87 -13.75
C ILE A 104 1.45 10.22 -13.82
N PRO A 105 0.13 10.34 -13.53
CA PRO A 105 -0.56 11.62 -13.53
C PRO A 105 -0.04 12.65 -12.52
N CYS A 106 0.71 12.23 -11.51
CA CYS A 106 1.14 13.06 -10.39
C CYS A 106 2.66 13.31 -10.40
N PHE A 107 3.46 12.25 -10.50
CA PHE A 107 4.93 12.31 -10.47
C PHE A 107 5.54 12.62 -11.86
N GLY A 108 4.82 12.25 -12.92
CA GLY A 108 5.25 12.33 -14.32
C GLY A 108 5.99 11.08 -14.81
N GLU A 109 6.23 11.03 -16.12
CA GLU A 109 6.98 9.95 -16.78
C GLU A 109 8.46 10.35 -16.99
N GLY A 110 9.31 9.35 -17.29
CA GLY A 110 10.69 9.60 -17.75
C GLY A 110 11.65 10.10 -16.68
N ARG A 111 11.33 9.89 -15.40
CA ARG A 111 12.21 10.21 -14.26
C ARG A 111 13.41 9.28 -14.22
N SER A 112 14.57 9.84 -13.90
CA SER A 112 15.78 9.05 -13.65
C SER A 112 15.65 8.21 -12.38
N GLU A 113 16.44 7.12 -12.30
CA GLU A 113 16.49 6.28 -11.09
C GLU A 113 16.86 7.09 -9.84
N ASP A 114 17.76 8.07 -9.97
CA ASP A 114 18.12 8.92 -8.85
C ASP A 114 17.00 9.88 -8.43
N GLU A 115 16.21 10.43 -9.36
CA GLU A 115 15.02 11.22 -9.03
C GLU A 115 13.96 10.38 -8.30
N VAL A 116 13.70 9.16 -8.77
CA VAL A 116 12.78 8.21 -8.15
C VAL A 116 13.26 7.88 -6.73
N MET A 117 14.54 7.54 -6.58
CA MET A 117 15.10 7.19 -5.28
C MET A 117 15.10 8.36 -4.28
N ARG A 118 15.43 9.58 -4.71
CA ARG A 118 15.33 10.76 -3.82
C ARG A 118 13.90 10.98 -3.33
N ALA A 119 12.90 10.76 -4.19
CA ALA A 119 11.50 10.90 -3.82
C ALA A 119 11.10 9.85 -2.75
N TYR A 120 11.46 8.58 -2.95
CA TYR A 120 11.23 7.52 -1.98
C TYR A 120 11.94 7.81 -0.64
N GLU A 121 13.23 8.13 -0.69
CA GLU A 121 14.01 8.43 0.52
C GLU A 121 13.45 9.64 1.30
N ALA A 122 12.96 10.66 0.60
CA ALA A 122 12.36 11.84 1.23
C ALA A 122 10.99 11.53 1.85
N VAL A 123 10.14 10.75 1.17
CA VAL A 123 8.80 10.41 1.66
C VAL A 123 8.85 9.41 2.83
N MET A 124 9.80 8.47 2.82
CA MET A 124 10.00 7.48 3.90
C MET A 124 10.46 8.12 5.21
N LYS A 125 11.09 9.30 5.15
CA LYS A 125 11.48 10.09 6.34
C LYS A 125 10.30 10.79 7.02
N LYS A 126 9.11 10.76 6.43
CA LYS A 126 7.89 11.36 6.99
C LYS A 126 7.23 10.36 7.94
N PRO A 127 7.14 10.62 9.25
CA PRO A 127 6.71 9.61 10.24
C PRO A 127 5.30 9.05 10.04
N TYR A 128 4.42 9.81 9.37
CA TYR A 128 3.05 9.39 9.05
C TYR A 128 2.96 8.43 7.86
N VAL A 129 4.00 8.32 7.03
CA VAL A 129 4.03 7.39 5.88
C VAL A 129 4.48 6.02 6.36
N LYS A 130 3.57 5.05 6.36
CA LYS A 130 3.85 3.70 6.88
C LYS A 130 4.20 2.69 5.78
N ILE A 131 3.75 2.94 4.55
CA ILE A 131 3.91 2.00 3.43
C ILE A 131 4.34 2.77 2.18
N ILE A 132 5.29 2.23 1.43
CA ILE A 132 5.48 2.57 0.03
C ILE A 132 4.62 1.64 -0.82
N GLY A 133 3.63 2.21 -1.51
CA GLY A 133 2.71 1.48 -2.36
C GLY A 133 3.36 1.09 -3.68
N HIS A 134 3.09 -0.14 -4.13
CA HIS A 134 3.52 -0.74 -5.40
C HIS A 134 4.85 -0.19 -5.97
N PRO A 135 5.99 -0.31 -5.26
CA PRO A 135 7.29 0.12 -5.78
C PRO A 135 7.84 -0.87 -6.83
N ASP A 136 6.97 -1.52 -7.60
CA ASP A 136 7.26 -2.67 -8.46
C ASP A 136 7.11 -2.35 -9.95
N ASP A 137 6.96 -1.09 -10.33
CA ASP A 137 6.71 -0.67 -11.69
C ASP A 137 7.96 -0.08 -12.35
N SER A 138 8.53 -0.76 -13.35
CA SER A 138 9.73 -0.33 -14.07
C SER A 138 9.57 0.99 -14.84
N ARG A 139 8.36 1.54 -14.94
CA ARG A 139 8.16 2.92 -15.41
C ARG A 139 8.74 3.96 -14.44
N PHE A 140 8.91 3.58 -13.18
CA PHE A 140 9.70 4.27 -12.15
C PHE A 140 10.95 3.44 -11.85
N PRO A 141 12.07 3.65 -12.57
CA PRO A 141 13.29 2.88 -12.34
C PRO A 141 13.76 3.05 -10.89
N THR A 142 13.98 1.94 -10.20
CA THR A 142 14.19 1.88 -8.76
C THR A 142 15.43 1.08 -8.43
N ASP A 143 16.34 1.67 -7.65
CA ASP A 143 17.41 0.95 -6.98
C ASP A 143 16.86 0.26 -5.74
N TYR A 144 16.51 -1.03 -5.88
CA TYR A 144 15.89 -1.79 -4.79
C TYR A 144 16.80 -1.95 -3.58
N GLU A 145 18.13 -1.95 -3.74
CA GLU A 145 19.03 -2.08 -2.60
C GLU A 145 18.99 -0.80 -1.75
N ARG A 146 18.99 0.38 -2.39
CA ARG A 146 18.76 1.66 -1.70
C ARG A 146 17.38 1.71 -1.05
N LEU A 147 16.33 1.30 -1.76
CA LEU A 147 14.96 1.31 -1.26
C LEU A 147 14.80 0.44 -0.01
N VAL A 148 15.28 -0.80 -0.05
CA VAL A 148 15.19 -1.74 1.07
C VAL A 148 15.99 -1.27 2.27
N LYS A 149 17.19 -0.70 2.06
CA LYS A 149 17.98 -0.13 3.16
C LYS A 149 17.29 1.07 3.81
N MET A 150 16.66 1.93 3.01
CA MET A 150 15.86 3.04 3.54
C MET A 150 14.64 2.54 4.31
N ALA A 151 13.95 1.52 3.82
CA ALA A 151 12.81 0.89 4.51
C ALA A 151 13.22 0.35 5.88
N LYS A 152 14.41 -0.24 5.97
CA LYS A 152 14.99 -0.67 7.23
C LYS A 152 15.26 0.49 8.19
N GLU A 153 15.84 1.58 7.68
CA GLU A 153 16.20 2.76 8.47
C GLU A 153 14.97 3.46 9.06
N THR A 154 13.92 3.63 8.26
CA THR A 154 12.72 4.38 8.64
C THR A 154 11.63 3.51 9.25
N GLY A 155 11.70 2.19 9.09
CA GLY A 155 10.64 1.25 9.47
C GLY A 155 9.43 1.30 8.54
N THR A 156 9.55 1.92 7.36
CA THR A 156 8.49 1.96 6.34
C THR A 156 8.38 0.60 5.66
N LEU A 157 7.17 0.09 5.49
CA LEU A 157 6.91 -1.18 4.80
C LEU A 157 6.93 -1.01 3.28
N LEU A 158 7.38 -2.04 2.58
CA LEU A 158 7.29 -2.13 1.12
C LEU A 158 6.12 -3.03 0.74
N GLU A 159 5.26 -2.56 -0.16
CA GLU A 159 4.06 -3.31 -0.56
C GLU A 159 4.33 -4.38 -1.62
N LEU A 160 3.81 -5.58 -1.37
CA LEU A 160 3.53 -6.57 -2.41
C LEU A 160 2.09 -6.37 -2.90
N ASN A 161 1.95 -5.77 -4.07
CA ASN A 161 0.67 -5.36 -4.60
C ASN A 161 0.07 -6.44 -5.51
N ASN A 162 -1.10 -6.97 -5.13
CA ASN A 162 -1.72 -8.06 -5.87
C ASN A 162 -2.28 -7.60 -7.22
N SER A 163 -2.75 -6.36 -7.31
CA SER A 163 -3.20 -5.76 -8.57
C SER A 163 -2.07 -5.61 -9.58
N SER A 164 -0.85 -5.26 -9.15
CA SER A 164 0.33 -5.17 -10.03
C SER A 164 0.59 -6.46 -10.79
N LEU A 165 0.47 -7.61 -10.12
CA LEU A 165 0.80 -8.93 -10.64
C LEU A 165 -0.27 -9.52 -11.57
N ARG A 166 -1.43 -8.86 -11.72
CA ARG A 166 -2.49 -9.34 -12.60
C ARG A 166 -2.00 -9.36 -14.07
N PRO A 167 -2.35 -10.36 -14.87
CA PRO A 167 -1.96 -10.41 -16.29
C PRO A 167 -2.41 -9.20 -17.12
N ALA A 168 -3.50 -8.54 -16.73
CA ALA A 168 -4.03 -7.35 -17.37
C ALA A 168 -3.49 -6.03 -16.80
N SER A 169 -2.56 -6.09 -15.83
CA SER A 169 -1.91 -4.92 -15.27
C SER A 169 -1.14 -4.16 -16.35
N PHE A 170 -1.10 -2.84 -16.21
CA PHE A 170 -0.38 -1.94 -17.09
C PHE A 170 1.01 -1.56 -16.54
N ARG A 171 1.34 -1.99 -15.31
CA ARG A 171 2.68 -1.84 -14.71
C ARG A 171 3.68 -2.75 -15.44
N VAL A 172 4.94 -2.31 -15.53
CA VAL A 172 5.98 -3.00 -16.32
C VAL A 172 6.98 -3.68 -15.39
N GLY A 173 7.40 -4.91 -15.71
CA GLY A 173 8.48 -5.61 -15.00
C GLY A 173 8.15 -6.02 -13.56
N THR A 174 6.88 -5.99 -13.17
CA THR A 174 6.41 -6.21 -11.80
C THR A 174 6.95 -7.48 -11.15
N ARG A 175 6.88 -8.62 -11.83
CA ARG A 175 7.29 -9.88 -11.23
C ARG A 175 8.80 -9.87 -10.94
N GLU A 176 9.61 -9.47 -11.91
CA GLU A 176 11.07 -9.42 -11.79
C GLU A 176 11.52 -8.43 -10.70
N ASN A 177 10.85 -7.28 -10.64
CA ASN A 177 11.05 -6.25 -9.62
C ASN A 177 10.75 -6.77 -8.22
N LEU A 178 9.58 -7.39 -8.00
CA LEU A 178 9.21 -7.94 -6.70
C LEU A 178 10.12 -9.10 -6.29
N LEU A 179 10.58 -9.95 -7.22
CA LEU A 179 11.56 -10.99 -6.92
C LEU A 179 12.87 -10.39 -6.41
N THR A 180 13.35 -9.32 -7.03
CA THR A 180 14.56 -8.59 -6.61
C THR A 180 14.37 -7.96 -5.24
N MET A 181 13.25 -7.26 -5.03
CA MET A 181 12.91 -6.62 -3.76
C MET A 181 12.80 -7.66 -2.62
N LEU A 182 12.11 -8.78 -2.85
CA LEU A 182 11.95 -9.83 -1.85
C LEU A 182 13.28 -10.49 -1.49
N ASP A 183 14.17 -10.73 -2.46
CA ASP A 183 15.49 -11.28 -2.16
C ASP A 183 16.30 -10.32 -1.26
N LEU A 184 16.28 -9.01 -1.57
CA LEU A 184 16.94 -7.99 -0.77
C LEU A 184 16.31 -7.83 0.61
N CYS A 185 14.98 -7.82 0.72
CA CYS A 185 14.27 -7.77 2.00
C CYS A 185 14.66 -8.96 2.89
N ARG A 186 14.78 -10.16 2.31
CA ARG A 186 15.26 -11.35 3.03
C ARG A 186 16.71 -11.21 3.48
N GLN A 187 17.59 -10.68 2.64
CA GLN A 187 19.00 -10.47 2.98
C GLN A 187 19.19 -9.43 4.10
N TYR A 188 18.38 -8.36 4.08
CA TYR A 188 18.48 -7.25 5.02
C TYR A 188 17.52 -7.34 6.20
N ASP A 189 16.72 -8.41 6.33
CA ASP A 189 15.75 -8.57 7.41
C ASP A 189 14.74 -7.41 7.47
N VAL A 190 14.12 -7.13 6.32
CA VAL A 190 13.13 -6.06 6.14
C VAL A 190 11.77 -6.65 5.88
N ALA A 191 10.79 -6.23 6.68
CA ALA A 191 9.43 -6.70 6.55
C ALA A 191 8.69 -6.03 5.38
N VAL A 192 7.74 -6.76 4.81
CA VAL A 192 6.87 -6.31 3.71
C VAL A 192 5.40 -6.38 4.13
N THR A 193 4.55 -5.65 3.42
CA THR A 193 3.08 -5.73 3.56
C THR A 193 2.43 -6.26 2.28
N THR A 194 1.15 -6.60 2.34
CA THR A 194 0.36 -7.03 1.18
C THR A 194 -0.87 -6.15 1.01
N GLY A 195 -1.07 -5.64 -0.20
CA GLY A 195 -2.24 -4.85 -0.58
C GLY A 195 -2.96 -5.48 -1.76
N SER A 196 -4.29 -5.58 -1.70
CA SER A 196 -5.06 -6.07 -2.84
C SER A 196 -5.09 -5.06 -3.97
N ASP A 197 -5.04 -3.76 -3.61
CA ASP A 197 -5.24 -2.61 -4.51
C ASP A 197 -6.57 -2.77 -5.28
N ALA A 198 -7.56 -3.27 -4.53
CA ALA A 198 -8.87 -3.59 -5.05
C ALA A 198 -9.66 -2.31 -5.31
N HIS A 199 -10.16 -2.21 -6.54
CA HIS A 199 -11.06 -1.14 -6.99
C HIS A 199 -12.53 -1.61 -7.08
N VAL A 200 -12.79 -2.86 -6.68
CA VAL A 200 -14.10 -3.48 -6.65
C VAL A 200 -14.08 -4.60 -5.61
N ASP A 201 -15.21 -4.83 -4.95
CA ASP A 201 -15.34 -5.76 -3.83
C ASP A 201 -14.92 -7.19 -4.17
N VAL A 202 -15.11 -7.66 -5.41
CA VAL A 202 -14.69 -9.02 -5.82
C VAL A 202 -13.18 -9.28 -5.68
N ASP A 203 -12.37 -8.23 -5.77
CA ASP A 203 -10.91 -8.25 -5.62
C ASP A 203 -10.44 -7.92 -4.19
N ALA A 204 -11.32 -7.38 -3.34
CA ALA A 204 -10.97 -7.02 -1.97
C ALA A 204 -10.53 -8.26 -1.16
N GLY A 205 -9.35 -8.19 -0.52
CA GLY A 205 -8.76 -9.32 0.18
C GLY A 205 -8.33 -10.49 -0.73
N ASN A 206 -8.28 -10.30 -2.04
CA ASN A 206 -7.75 -11.30 -2.97
C ASN A 206 -6.23 -11.17 -3.08
N PHE A 207 -5.51 -12.20 -2.63
CA PHE A 207 -4.05 -12.24 -2.62
C PHE A 207 -3.48 -13.44 -3.41
N CYS A 208 -4.19 -13.92 -4.42
CA CYS A 208 -3.78 -15.12 -5.15
C CYS A 208 -2.38 -15.00 -5.78
N TYR A 209 -2.06 -13.85 -6.41
CA TYR A 209 -0.77 -13.66 -7.08
C TYR A 209 0.36 -13.41 -6.08
N VAL A 210 0.09 -12.61 -5.04
CA VAL A 210 1.08 -12.36 -3.96
C VAL A 210 1.39 -13.66 -3.21
N SER A 211 0.37 -14.49 -2.94
CA SER A 211 0.57 -15.78 -2.28
C SER A 211 1.41 -16.73 -3.12
N GLU A 212 1.16 -16.80 -4.44
CA GLU A 212 1.98 -17.58 -5.37
C GLU A 212 3.44 -17.08 -5.38
N LEU A 213 3.66 -15.76 -5.42
CA LEU A 213 4.99 -15.16 -5.42
C LEU A 213 5.75 -15.48 -4.12
N LEU A 214 5.10 -15.30 -2.96
CA LEU A 214 5.68 -15.61 -1.65
C LEU A 214 6.05 -17.10 -1.53
N GLU A 215 5.19 -18.00 -2.02
CA GLU A 215 5.46 -19.43 -2.07
C GLU A 215 6.63 -19.75 -3.01
N TYR A 216 6.68 -19.14 -4.20
CA TYR A 216 7.79 -19.31 -5.15
C TYR A 216 9.14 -18.89 -4.56
N CYS A 217 9.19 -17.79 -3.83
CA CYS A 217 10.40 -17.29 -3.18
C CYS A 217 10.77 -18.04 -1.89
N ASN A 218 9.86 -18.88 -1.37
CA ASN A 218 9.92 -19.40 0.00
C ASN A 218 10.21 -18.26 1.01
N PHE A 219 9.50 -17.14 0.86
CA PHE A 219 9.79 -15.92 1.62
C PHE A 219 9.36 -16.07 3.09
N PRO A 220 10.18 -15.60 4.06
CA PRO A 220 9.93 -15.87 5.47
C PRO A 220 8.56 -15.41 5.99
N GLU A 221 7.95 -16.33 6.71
CA GLU A 221 7.01 -16.16 7.82
C GLU A 221 6.91 -14.73 8.44
N ASP A 222 7.57 -14.61 9.55
CA ASP A 222 7.89 -13.39 10.27
C ASP A 222 8.17 -12.09 9.47
N LEU A 223 8.56 -12.11 8.20
CA LEU A 223 8.77 -10.89 7.40
C LEU A 223 7.56 -10.38 6.59
N VAL A 224 6.39 -11.03 6.65
CA VAL A 224 5.17 -10.49 6.02
C VAL A 224 4.20 -10.03 7.10
N VAL A 225 4.11 -8.71 7.28
CA VAL A 225 3.38 -8.09 8.38
C VAL A 225 1.90 -8.49 8.41
N THR A 226 1.27 -8.62 7.25
CA THR A 226 -0.16 -8.91 7.11
C THR A 226 -0.57 -10.33 7.48
N THR A 227 0.35 -11.16 7.99
CA THR A 227 0.04 -12.49 8.54
C THR A 227 0.00 -12.52 10.06
N ASP A 228 0.38 -11.44 10.74
CA ASP A 228 0.48 -11.37 12.20
C ASP A 228 -0.14 -10.05 12.74
N PRO A 229 -1.19 -10.13 13.59
CA PRO A 229 -1.81 -8.94 14.20
C PRO A 229 -0.85 -8.06 15.00
N GLU A 230 0.11 -8.66 15.71
CA GLU A 230 1.03 -7.92 16.56
C GLU A 230 2.09 -7.19 15.72
N GLN A 231 2.48 -7.76 14.58
CA GLN A 231 3.30 -7.03 13.61
C GLN A 231 2.54 -5.88 12.98
N LEU A 232 1.27 -6.07 12.60
CA LEU A 232 0.42 -4.99 12.08
C LEU A 232 0.34 -3.82 13.06
N LYS A 233 0.03 -4.08 14.33
CA LYS A 233 0.02 -3.05 15.39
C LYS A 233 1.37 -2.33 15.49
N ARG A 234 2.47 -3.09 15.50
CA ARG A 234 3.83 -2.54 15.65
C ARG A 234 4.21 -1.62 14.49
N TYR A 235 4.03 -2.06 13.25
CA TYR A 235 4.48 -1.30 12.07
C TYR A 235 3.53 -0.15 11.73
N LEU A 236 2.23 -0.36 11.84
CA LEU A 236 1.24 0.66 11.51
C LEU A 236 1.01 1.63 12.68
N GLN A 237 1.44 1.27 13.90
CA GLN A 237 1.24 2.06 15.13
C GLN A 237 -0.25 2.29 15.44
N ILE A 238 -1.04 1.23 15.26
CA ILE A 238 -2.50 1.22 15.46
C ILE A 238 -2.89 0.27 16.58
N ASP A 239 -4.04 0.54 17.20
CA ASP A 239 -4.68 -0.39 18.12
C ASP A 239 -5.62 -1.34 17.34
N LEU A 240 -5.37 -2.66 17.42
CA LEU A 240 -6.26 -3.72 16.91
C LEU A 240 -6.92 -4.50 18.03
#